data_AF-A0A5D0TQD1-F1
#
_entry.id   AF-A0A5D0TQD1-F1
#
_cell.length_a   1.000
_cell.length_b   1.000
_cell.length_c   1.000
_cell.angle_alpha   90.00
_cell.angle_beta   90.00
_cell.angle_gamma   90.00
#
_symmetry.space_group_name_H-M   'P 1'
#
loop_
_entity.id
_entity.type
_entity.pdbx_description
1 polymer ?
#
loop_
_entity_poly.entity_id
_entity_poly.type
_entity_poly.pdbx_seq_one_letter_code
_entity_poly.pdbx_strand_id
1 'polypeptide(L)'
;MRGARARRPGAHGHAHLSRGDRRRACDASAARRGNARPLPVALPAPGRQGGRIVRIIDRVPELRELLADADHVDVREAESEVSLREFVAGAMGRNPTWMRGLFRARGVLARILRLREPDIPIRAVQRPEELSFAPGGRVSFFTVKEAAENRFVVLEAKDNHLSGWLVVATEPAADGRARFELATVVKYHRWTGPVYFGIIRPFHHLIVAGMARAGARGSSVAKQRGVDRWVPRSLFTIAAGHVAIGLVSDRTRWGGIVSEGLWNTVASDDDARRSSLWFMLGGIALGGLAVLIRRSVIATGKMPPETGWILLSSAIPVCVLEPVSGAWALLPLGGLALWAARRDHSAVEPSRTLEHGKPAPTQ
;
A
#
# COMPACT_ATOMS: atom_id res chain seq x y z
N MET A 1 -68.27 55.42 7.50
CA MET A 1 -67.58 56.36 6.60
C MET A 1 -66.60 55.57 5.73
N ARG A 2 -66.85 55.43 4.42
CA ARG A 2 -66.08 56.10 3.33
C ARG A 2 -64.55 55.91 3.50
N GLY A 3 -63.80 55.19 2.67
CA GLY A 3 -63.86 55.02 1.21
C GLY A 3 -62.74 55.85 0.58
N ALA A 4 -61.78 55.23 -0.12
CA ALA A 4 -61.03 55.85 -1.21
C ALA A 4 -60.20 54.80 -1.99
N ARG A 5 -60.57 54.61 -3.27
CA ARG A 5 -59.74 54.07 -4.34
C ARG A 5 -58.97 55.22 -5.01
N ALA A 6 -57.79 54.92 -5.55
CA ALA A 6 -57.23 55.33 -6.85
C ALA A 6 -55.71 55.03 -6.85
N ARG A 7 -54.98 54.70 -7.90
CA ARG A 7 -55.18 54.42 -9.34
C ARG A 7 -53.85 53.79 -9.84
N ARG A 8 -53.89 52.95 -10.89
CA ARG A 8 -52.69 52.57 -11.70
C ARG A 8 -52.28 53.73 -12.63
N PRO A 9 -51.02 53.80 -13.10
CA PRO A 9 -50.58 53.22 -14.40
C PRO A 9 -49.17 52.58 -14.29
N GLY A 10 -48.56 51.80 -15.20
CA GLY A 10 -48.74 51.33 -16.59
C GLY A 10 -47.78 50.13 -16.77
N ALA A 11 -48.11 49.08 -17.53
CA ALA A 11 -47.81 48.88 -18.95
C ALA A 11 -46.29 48.81 -19.29
N HIS A 12 -45.95 47.88 -20.21
CA HIS A 12 -44.63 47.44 -20.70
C HIS A 12 -43.93 46.40 -19.80
N GLY A 13 -43.57 45.19 -20.24
CA GLY A 13 -43.76 44.48 -21.50
C GLY A 13 -43.27 43.04 -21.30
N HIS A 14 -44.16 42.04 -21.40
CA HIS A 14 -43.75 40.64 -21.38
C HIS A 14 -43.18 40.27 -22.74
N ALA A 15 -41.85 40.19 -22.84
CA ALA A 15 -41.17 39.57 -23.96
C ALA A 15 -41.53 38.08 -23.99
N HIS A 16 -42.33 37.73 -24.98
CA HIS A 16 -42.76 36.38 -25.32
C HIS A 16 -41.56 35.65 -25.94
N LEU A 17 -40.76 34.93 -25.13
CA LEU A 17 -39.68 34.11 -25.66
C LEU A 17 -40.27 32.93 -26.45
N SER A 18 -39.93 32.92 -27.75
CA SER A 18 -40.31 31.89 -28.71
C SER A 18 -39.79 30.51 -28.30
N ARG A 19 -40.51 29.46 -28.70
CA ARG A 19 -40.21 28.03 -28.42
C ARG A 19 -38.81 27.59 -28.88
N GLY A 20 -38.11 28.38 -29.69
CA GLY A 20 -36.71 28.17 -30.08
C GLY A 20 -35.67 28.51 -29.00
N ASP A 21 -35.96 29.46 -28.10
CA ASP A 21 -34.99 29.92 -27.08
C ASP A 21 -34.96 29.03 -25.82
N ARG A 22 -36.02 28.24 -25.58
CA ARG A 22 -36.02 27.25 -24.49
C ARG A 22 -35.14 26.03 -24.77
N ARG A 23 -34.79 25.76 -26.04
CA ARG A 23 -33.85 24.67 -26.39
C ARG A 23 -32.39 25.09 -26.15
N ARG A 24 -32.03 26.36 -26.38
CA ARG A 24 -30.67 26.87 -26.07
C ARG A 24 -30.40 27.02 -24.57
N ALA A 25 -31.44 27.22 -23.75
CA ALA A 25 -31.30 27.26 -22.29
C ALA A 25 -31.11 25.88 -21.64
N CYS A 26 -31.60 24.80 -22.27
CA CYS A 26 -31.31 23.43 -21.82
C CYS A 26 -29.93 22.92 -22.26
N ASP A 27 -29.40 23.40 -23.40
CA ASP A 27 -28.05 23.01 -23.86
C ASP A 27 -26.92 23.76 -23.13
N ALA A 28 -27.21 24.89 -22.47
CA ALA A 28 -26.22 25.69 -21.76
C ALA A 28 -25.91 25.21 -20.32
N SER A 29 -26.70 24.30 -19.75
CA SER A 29 -26.49 23.77 -18.38
C SER A 29 -25.87 22.36 -18.34
N ALA A 30 -25.63 21.74 -19.50
CA ALA A 30 -24.99 20.42 -19.61
C ALA A 30 -23.46 20.47 -19.81
N ALA A 31 -22.84 21.64 -19.93
CA ALA A 31 -21.42 21.79 -20.27
C ALA A 31 -20.46 22.09 -19.09
N ARG A 32 -20.87 21.87 -17.83
CA ARG A 32 -20.00 22.03 -16.64
C ARG A 32 -20.01 20.83 -15.69
N ARG A 33 -19.82 19.63 -16.24
CA ARG A 33 -19.19 18.53 -15.49
C ARG A 33 -17.89 18.22 -16.19
N GLY A 34 -16.79 18.70 -15.61
CA GLY A 34 -15.45 18.40 -16.07
C GLY A 34 -15.26 16.88 -16.08
N ASN A 35 -15.32 16.30 -17.28
CA ASN A 35 -14.76 14.99 -17.56
C ASN A 35 -13.23 15.13 -17.50
N ALA A 36 -12.70 15.26 -16.29
CA ALA A 36 -11.30 14.96 -16.03
C ALA A 36 -11.16 13.44 -16.12
N ARG A 37 -11.09 12.90 -17.34
CA ARG A 37 -10.31 11.68 -17.54
C ARG A 37 -8.95 11.98 -16.91
N PRO A 38 -8.40 11.14 -16.03
CA PRO A 38 -7.02 11.30 -15.63
C PRO A 38 -6.22 11.20 -16.92
N LEU A 39 -5.69 12.34 -17.37
CA LEU A 39 -4.64 12.36 -18.36
C LEU A 39 -3.58 11.39 -17.81
N PRO A 40 -3.06 10.45 -18.60
CA PRO A 40 -1.87 9.75 -18.17
C PRO A 40 -0.87 10.83 -17.80
N VAL A 41 -0.46 10.86 -16.53
CA VAL A 41 0.69 11.65 -16.11
C VAL A 41 1.82 11.14 -16.98
N ALA A 42 2.09 11.87 -18.06
CA ALA A 42 3.28 11.64 -18.85
C ALA A 42 4.41 11.88 -17.85
N LEU A 43 5.12 10.81 -17.51
CA LEU A 43 6.40 10.89 -16.83
C LEU A 43 7.19 12.02 -17.49
N PRO A 44 7.75 12.98 -16.73
CA PRO A 44 8.55 14.03 -17.33
C PRO A 44 9.61 13.35 -18.19
N ALA A 45 9.58 13.67 -19.48
CA ALA A 45 10.48 13.09 -20.46
C ALA A 45 11.93 13.30 -19.96
N PRO A 46 12.80 12.27 -20.06
CA PRO A 46 14.17 12.37 -19.61
C PRO A 46 14.83 13.61 -20.23
N GLY A 47 15.52 14.39 -19.39
CA GLY A 47 16.18 15.63 -19.77
C GLY A 47 16.98 15.45 -21.06
N ARG A 48 16.52 16.10 -22.12
CA ARG A 48 17.03 15.92 -23.48
C ARG A 48 18.21 16.86 -23.69
N GLN A 49 19.44 16.34 -23.56
CA GLN A 49 20.62 16.92 -24.19
C GLN A 49 21.16 15.92 -25.22
N GLY A 50 21.19 16.31 -26.50
CA GLY A 50 21.93 15.58 -27.53
C GLY A 50 21.39 14.19 -27.94
N GLY A 51 20.09 13.90 -27.80
CA GLY A 51 19.49 12.70 -28.40
C GLY A 51 19.81 11.35 -27.74
N ARG A 52 20.63 11.31 -26.68
CA ARG A 52 20.78 10.13 -25.81
C ARG A 52 19.90 10.30 -24.57
N ILE A 53 19.13 9.26 -24.23
CA ILE A 53 18.47 9.17 -22.92
C ILE A 53 19.59 9.09 -21.89
N VAL A 54 19.80 10.15 -21.11
CA VAL A 54 20.81 10.15 -20.06
C VAL A 54 20.20 9.48 -18.84
N ARG A 55 20.63 8.25 -18.57
CA ARG A 55 20.20 7.48 -17.40
C ARG A 55 21.02 7.90 -16.19
N ILE A 56 20.45 7.84 -15.00
CA ILE A 56 21.14 8.10 -13.73
C ILE A 56 22.37 7.19 -13.63
N ILE A 57 22.23 5.90 -13.98
CA ILE A 57 23.34 4.95 -13.95
C ILE A 57 24.52 5.35 -14.86
N ASP A 58 24.28 6.08 -15.96
CA ASP A 58 25.33 6.53 -16.88
C ASP A 58 26.13 7.71 -16.30
N ARG A 59 25.59 8.40 -15.28
CA ARG A 59 26.21 9.55 -14.62
C ARG A 59 27.04 9.19 -13.41
N VAL A 60 26.84 8.01 -12.83
CA VAL A 60 27.61 7.52 -11.68
C VAL A 60 29.00 7.08 -12.17
N PRO A 61 30.08 7.81 -11.87
CA PRO A 61 31.42 7.48 -12.39
C PRO A 61 31.88 6.07 -12.04
N GLU A 62 31.51 5.60 -10.85
CA GLU A 62 31.84 4.29 -10.29
C GLU A 62 31.21 3.14 -11.10
N LEU A 63 30.13 3.40 -11.85
CA LEU A 63 29.47 2.40 -12.70
C LEU A 63 30.02 2.35 -14.13
N ARG A 64 30.86 3.30 -14.55
CA ARG A 64 31.29 3.42 -15.96
C ARG A 64 32.01 2.18 -16.46
N GLU A 65 32.96 1.65 -15.69
CA GLU A 65 33.69 0.43 -16.05
C GLU A 65 32.75 -0.77 -16.13
N LEU A 66 31.83 -0.89 -15.17
CA LEU A 66 30.84 -1.96 -15.13
C LEU A 66 29.91 -1.92 -16.35
N LEU A 67 29.47 -0.73 -16.76
CA LEU A 67 28.57 -0.55 -17.89
C LEU A 67 29.28 -0.69 -19.24
N ALA A 68 30.55 -0.27 -19.33
CA ALA A 68 31.33 -0.35 -20.57
C ALA A 68 31.64 -1.81 -20.96
N ASP A 69 31.85 -2.68 -19.98
CA ASP A 69 32.15 -4.09 -20.23
C ASP A 69 30.87 -4.97 -20.31
N ALA A 70 29.69 -4.40 -20.13
CA ALA A 70 28.44 -5.17 -20.07
C ALA A 70 27.98 -5.72 -21.42
N ASP A 71 27.58 -6.99 -21.46
CA ASP A 71 26.94 -7.59 -22.64
C ASP A 71 25.43 -7.33 -22.67
N HIS A 72 24.81 -7.08 -21.52
CA HIS A 72 23.40 -6.77 -21.40
C HIS A 72 23.10 -5.80 -20.26
N VAL A 73 22.20 -4.85 -20.52
CA VAL A 73 21.69 -3.89 -19.53
C VAL A 73 20.17 -3.76 -19.69
N ASP A 74 19.42 -4.06 -18.63
CA ASP A 74 17.98 -3.77 -18.50
C ASP A 74 17.79 -2.71 -17.41
N VAL A 75 16.93 -1.71 -17.63
CA VAL A 75 16.74 -0.59 -16.69
C VAL A 75 15.26 -0.37 -16.44
N ARG A 76 14.89 -0.24 -15.16
CA ARG A 76 13.55 0.12 -14.71
C ARG A 76 13.59 1.37 -13.86
N GLU A 77 12.75 2.32 -14.23
CA GLU A 77 12.61 3.58 -13.53
C GLU A 77 11.44 3.52 -12.55
N ALA A 78 11.58 4.25 -11.45
CA ALA A 78 10.52 4.50 -10.49
C ALA A 78 10.70 5.86 -9.83
N GLU A 79 9.61 6.47 -9.37
CA GLU A 79 9.65 7.70 -8.57
C GLU A 79 8.96 7.44 -7.23
N SER A 80 9.56 7.91 -6.14
CA SER A 80 9.02 7.74 -4.80
C SER A 80 9.66 8.69 -3.79
N GLU A 81 9.00 8.91 -2.67
CA GLU A 81 9.50 9.70 -1.52
C GLU A 81 10.33 8.86 -0.52
N VAL A 82 10.64 7.61 -0.86
CA VAL A 82 11.32 6.69 0.06
C VAL A 82 12.82 6.87 -0.03
N SER A 83 13.55 6.52 1.02
CA SER A 83 15.02 6.47 0.98
C SER A 83 15.54 5.35 0.08
N LEU A 84 16.82 5.41 -0.34
CA LEU A 84 17.47 4.34 -1.10
C LEU A 84 17.40 2.99 -0.37
N ARG A 85 17.61 2.98 0.95
CA ARG A 85 17.52 1.75 1.75
C ARG A 85 16.11 1.17 1.77
N GLU A 86 15.09 2.01 1.92
CA GLU A 86 13.69 1.57 1.87
C GLU A 86 13.28 1.07 0.49
N PHE A 87 13.79 1.69 -0.57
CA PHE A 87 13.59 1.21 -1.93
C PHE A 87 14.22 -0.17 -2.12
N VAL A 88 15.49 -0.34 -1.75
CA VAL A 88 16.21 -1.61 -1.89
C VAL A 88 15.55 -2.69 -1.03
N ALA A 89 15.15 -2.39 0.20
CA ALA A 89 14.45 -3.34 1.07
C ALA A 89 13.08 -3.73 0.50
N GLY A 90 12.31 -2.76 -0.02
CA GLY A 90 11.03 -3.02 -0.68
C GLY A 90 11.18 -3.87 -1.95
N ALA A 91 12.21 -3.59 -2.76
CA ALA A 91 12.55 -4.35 -3.95
C ALA A 91 12.94 -5.80 -3.61
N MET A 92 13.87 -5.98 -2.67
CA MET A 92 14.40 -7.28 -2.25
C MET A 92 13.42 -8.10 -1.39
N GLY A 93 12.43 -7.46 -0.76
CA GLY A 93 11.36 -8.13 -0.03
C GLY A 93 10.29 -8.74 -0.95
N ARG A 94 10.30 -8.42 -2.25
CA ARG A 94 9.33 -8.95 -3.21
C ARG A 94 9.60 -10.44 -3.47
N ASN A 95 8.74 -11.31 -2.94
CA ASN A 95 8.75 -12.74 -3.25
C ASN A 95 7.50 -13.16 -4.03
N PRO A 96 7.53 -13.17 -5.38
CA PRO A 96 6.45 -13.74 -6.17
C PRO A 96 6.30 -15.24 -5.87
N THR A 97 5.07 -15.71 -5.70
CA THR A 97 4.82 -17.13 -5.36
C THR A 97 5.20 -18.09 -6.50
N TRP A 98 5.03 -17.68 -7.76
CA TRP A 98 5.45 -18.44 -8.94
C TRP A 98 6.98 -18.63 -9.00
N MET A 99 7.74 -17.69 -8.45
CA MET A 99 9.20 -17.75 -8.40
C MET A 99 9.67 -18.95 -7.56
N ARG A 100 8.97 -19.26 -6.46
CA ARG A 100 9.22 -20.50 -5.68
C ARG A 100 9.00 -21.75 -6.53
N GLY A 101 8.02 -21.72 -7.43
CA GLY A 101 7.77 -22.79 -8.39
C GLY A 101 8.91 -22.97 -9.39
N LEU A 102 9.44 -21.88 -9.94
CA LEU A 102 10.59 -21.93 -10.85
C LEU A 102 11.87 -22.39 -10.17
N PHE A 103 12.14 -21.96 -8.93
CA PHE A 103 13.29 -22.48 -8.18
C PHE A 103 13.16 -23.98 -7.90
N ARG A 104 11.95 -24.48 -7.63
CA ARG A 104 11.70 -25.94 -7.54
C ARG A 104 11.93 -26.64 -8.87
N ALA A 105 11.40 -26.10 -9.97
CA ALA A 105 11.59 -26.67 -11.31
C ALA A 105 13.08 -26.69 -11.69
N ARG A 106 13.81 -25.62 -11.37
CA ARG A 106 15.27 -25.54 -11.52
C ARG A 106 15.97 -26.62 -10.71
N GLY A 107 15.64 -26.77 -9.42
CA GLY A 107 16.25 -27.78 -8.57
C GLY A 107 15.99 -29.22 -9.06
N VAL A 108 14.80 -29.47 -9.62
CA VAL A 108 14.49 -30.75 -10.28
C VAL A 108 15.38 -30.96 -11.51
N LEU A 109 15.51 -29.96 -12.38
CA LEU A 109 16.35 -30.05 -13.57
C LEU A 109 17.84 -30.18 -13.21
N ALA A 110 18.32 -29.43 -12.22
CA ALA A 110 19.69 -29.50 -11.73
C ALA A 110 20.01 -30.88 -11.15
N ARG A 111 19.06 -31.52 -10.46
CA ARG A 111 19.19 -32.90 -9.97
C ARG A 111 19.24 -33.92 -11.11
N ILE A 112 18.39 -33.76 -12.13
CA ILE A 112 18.42 -34.59 -13.35
C ILE A 112 19.79 -34.47 -14.04
N LEU A 113 20.36 -33.26 -14.06
CA LEU A 113 21.64 -32.96 -14.70
C LEU A 113 22.86 -33.09 -13.77
N ARG A 114 22.69 -33.55 -12.52
CA ARG A 114 23.72 -33.70 -11.48
C ARG A 114 24.60 -32.45 -11.25
N LEU A 115 24.03 -31.26 -11.39
CA LEU A 115 24.72 -29.99 -11.12
C LEU A 115 24.74 -29.73 -9.60
N ARG A 116 25.92 -29.38 -9.05
CA ARG A 116 26.03 -28.94 -7.64
C ARG A 116 25.32 -27.60 -7.48
N GLU A 117 24.23 -27.57 -6.72
CA GLU A 117 23.56 -26.32 -6.36
C GLU A 117 24.08 -25.81 -5.00
N PRO A 118 24.50 -24.55 -4.91
CA PRO A 118 24.50 -23.83 -3.65
C PRO A 118 23.03 -23.56 -3.29
N ASP A 119 22.54 -24.21 -2.23
CA ASP A 119 21.21 -23.98 -1.67
C ASP A 119 21.25 -22.63 -0.92
N ILE A 120 21.09 -21.52 -1.66
CA ILE A 120 21.06 -20.19 -1.05
C ILE A 120 19.59 -19.86 -0.78
N PRO A 121 19.10 -19.94 0.47
CA PRO A 121 17.76 -19.52 0.78
C PRO A 121 17.63 -18.03 0.44
N ILE A 122 16.69 -17.72 -0.47
CA ILE A 122 16.30 -16.34 -0.76
C ILE A 122 15.58 -15.83 0.47
N ARG A 123 16.35 -15.33 1.44
CA ARG A 123 15.80 -14.63 2.58
C ARG A 123 15.25 -13.31 2.07
N ALA A 124 13.96 -13.10 2.27
CA ALA A 124 13.32 -11.82 2.02
C ALA A 124 13.99 -10.78 2.93
N VAL A 125 14.63 -9.77 2.36
CA VAL A 125 15.02 -8.61 3.16
C VAL A 125 13.75 -7.83 3.43
N GLN A 126 13.32 -7.77 4.69
CA GLN A 126 12.08 -7.10 5.06
C GLN A 126 12.30 -5.74 5.72
N ARG A 127 13.52 -5.45 6.15
CA ARG A 127 13.87 -4.29 6.95
C ARG A 127 15.04 -3.52 6.32
N PRO A 128 14.94 -2.19 6.18
CA PRO A 128 16.05 -1.36 5.68
C PRO A 128 17.33 -1.48 6.52
N GLU A 129 17.18 -1.75 7.82
CA GLU A 129 18.30 -1.84 8.77
C GLU A 129 19.09 -3.15 8.64
N GLU A 130 18.49 -4.19 8.03
CA GLU A 130 19.17 -5.46 7.73
C GLU A 130 20.09 -5.34 6.49
N LEU A 131 20.01 -4.24 5.74
CA LEU A 131 20.84 -4.03 4.55
C LEU A 131 22.23 -3.52 4.97
N SER A 132 23.24 -4.35 4.73
CA SER A 132 24.62 -3.86 4.70
C SER A 132 24.85 -3.15 3.37
N PHE A 133 25.32 -1.90 3.42
CA PHE A 133 25.89 -1.17 2.27
C PHE A 133 27.43 -1.19 2.32
N ALA A 134 28.02 -1.92 3.27
CA ALA A 134 29.46 -2.11 3.31
C ALA A 134 29.89 -3.08 2.18
N PRO A 135 30.97 -2.78 1.43
CA PRO A 135 31.55 -3.72 0.48
C PRO A 135 31.80 -5.09 1.11
N GLY A 136 31.47 -6.17 0.40
CA GLY A 136 31.51 -7.53 0.92
C GLY A 136 30.30 -7.95 1.77
N GLY A 137 29.43 -7.00 2.15
CA GLY A 137 28.16 -7.28 2.80
C GLY A 137 27.25 -8.19 1.98
N ARG A 138 26.35 -8.92 2.64
CA ARG A 138 25.43 -9.86 1.98
C ARG A 138 24.01 -9.30 1.98
N VAL A 139 23.40 -9.24 0.80
CA VAL A 139 21.99 -8.87 0.63
C VAL A 139 21.30 -10.02 -0.10
N SER A 140 20.60 -10.87 0.67
CA SER A 140 20.08 -12.15 0.17
C SER A 140 21.22 -13.00 -0.42
N PHE A 141 21.13 -13.42 -1.69
CA PHE A 141 22.20 -14.16 -2.38
C PHE A 141 23.28 -13.26 -3.01
N PHE A 142 23.07 -11.94 -3.06
CA PHE A 142 24.02 -10.99 -3.62
C PHE A 142 25.10 -10.59 -2.61
N THR A 143 26.27 -10.25 -3.14
CA THR A 143 27.35 -9.60 -2.41
C THR A 143 27.41 -8.12 -2.80
N VAL A 144 27.51 -7.22 -1.83
CA VAL A 144 27.66 -5.79 -2.10
C VAL A 144 29.05 -5.57 -2.68
N LYS A 145 29.12 -5.11 -3.93
CA LYS A 145 30.38 -4.74 -4.59
C LYS A 145 30.78 -3.33 -4.16
N GLU A 146 29.83 -2.41 -4.24
CA GLU A 146 30.04 -1.00 -3.96
C GLU A 146 28.71 -0.35 -3.60
N ALA A 147 28.73 0.64 -2.71
CA ALA A 147 27.55 1.43 -2.38
C ALA A 147 27.96 2.81 -1.88
N ALA A 148 27.14 3.80 -2.22
CA ALA A 148 27.19 5.13 -1.65
C ALA A 148 25.80 5.47 -1.10
N GLU A 149 25.77 5.81 0.19
CA GLU A 149 24.53 6.16 0.88
C GLU A 149 23.79 7.27 0.12
N ASN A 150 22.47 7.11 -0.06
CA ASN A 150 21.61 8.03 -0.81
C ASN A 150 22.00 8.30 -2.28
N ARG A 151 22.92 7.54 -2.87
CA ARG A 151 23.32 7.67 -4.27
C ARG A 151 23.12 6.38 -5.05
N PHE A 152 23.79 5.30 -4.65
CA PHE A 152 23.70 4.03 -5.38
C PHE A 152 24.09 2.82 -4.54
N VAL A 153 23.68 1.63 -4.97
CA VAL A 153 24.20 0.34 -4.49
C VAL A 153 24.37 -0.63 -5.66
N VAL A 154 25.46 -1.38 -5.64
CA VAL A 154 25.79 -2.43 -6.62
C VAL A 154 25.83 -3.77 -5.92
N LEU A 155 24.89 -4.64 -6.28
CA LEU A 155 24.75 -5.98 -5.75
C LEU A 155 25.19 -7.00 -6.80
N GLU A 156 26.18 -7.82 -6.49
CA GLU A 156 26.80 -8.77 -7.40
C GLU A 156 26.36 -10.21 -7.13
N ALA A 157 26.11 -10.96 -8.20
CA ALA A 157 25.96 -12.41 -8.21
C ALA A 157 26.84 -13.00 -9.32
N LYS A 158 27.87 -13.77 -8.94
CA LYS A 158 28.76 -14.47 -9.88
C LYS A 158 28.36 -15.93 -10.07
N ASP A 159 28.37 -16.38 -11.31
CA ASP A 159 28.21 -17.78 -11.70
C ASP A 159 29.26 -18.13 -12.80
N ASN A 160 29.42 -19.40 -13.10
CA ASN A 160 30.40 -19.90 -14.08
C ASN A 160 30.10 -19.46 -15.53
N HIS A 161 28.83 -19.20 -15.83
CA HIS A 161 28.36 -18.91 -17.20
C HIS A 161 28.05 -17.42 -17.42
N LEU A 162 27.76 -16.68 -16.35
CA LEU A 162 27.58 -15.23 -16.36
C LEU A 162 27.85 -14.61 -14.99
N SER A 163 28.19 -13.33 -14.97
CA SER A 163 28.08 -12.46 -13.79
C SER A 163 26.92 -11.51 -13.98
N GLY A 164 26.09 -11.35 -12.95
CA GLY A 164 25.00 -10.39 -12.91
C GLY A 164 25.19 -9.37 -11.80
N TRP A 165 24.92 -8.10 -12.11
CA TRP A 165 24.87 -7.02 -11.13
C TRP A 165 23.48 -6.39 -11.12
N LEU A 166 22.92 -6.23 -9.94
CA LEU A 166 21.73 -5.43 -9.70
C LEU A 166 22.18 -4.08 -9.13
N VAL A 167 21.94 -3.03 -9.90
CA VAL A 167 22.29 -1.66 -9.55
C VAL A 167 21.02 -0.93 -9.17
N VAL A 168 21.03 -0.22 -8.04
CA VAL A 168 20.01 0.76 -7.71
C VAL A 168 20.69 2.11 -7.58
N ALA A 169 20.32 3.08 -8.41
CA ALA A 169 20.80 4.45 -8.34
C ALA A 169 19.64 5.41 -8.10
N THR A 170 19.88 6.53 -7.43
CA THR A 170 18.86 7.52 -7.11
C THR A 170 19.35 8.95 -7.32
N GLU A 171 18.46 9.82 -7.80
CA GLU A 171 18.66 11.27 -7.88
C GLU A 171 17.41 11.99 -7.32
N PRO A 172 17.57 13.16 -6.70
CA PRO A 172 16.42 14.00 -6.32
C PRO A 172 15.67 14.48 -7.57
N ALA A 173 14.33 14.50 -7.49
CA ALA A 173 13.43 15.04 -8.49
C ALA A 173 12.89 16.41 -8.07
N ALA A 174 12.44 17.20 -9.05
CA ALA A 174 12.07 18.62 -8.88
C ALA A 174 10.89 18.88 -7.93
N ASP A 175 10.12 17.85 -7.59
CA ASP A 175 8.92 17.93 -6.74
C ASP A 175 9.15 17.38 -5.32
N GLY A 176 10.42 17.21 -4.92
CA GLY A 176 10.78 16.68 -3.60
C GLY A 176 10.74 15.14 -3.51
N ARG A 177 10.35 14.45 -4.59
CA ARG A 177 10.47 13.00 -4.71
C ARG A 177 11.88 12.61 -5.15
N ALA A 178 12.21 11.32 -5.09
CA ALA A 178 13.44 10.77 -5.65
C ALA A 178 13.11 9.89 -6.87
N ARG A 179 13.93 10.01 -7.93
CA ARG A 179 13.91 9.13 -9.09
C ARG A 179 14.92 8.01 -8.87
N PHE A 180 14.44 6.79 -9.01
CA PHE A 180 15.21 5.56 -8.87
C PHE A 180 15.39 4.88 -10.22
N GLU A 181 16.58 4.38 -10.47
CA GLU A 181 16.88 3.44 -11.55
C GLU A 181 17.33 2.11 -10.97
N LEU A 182 16.57 1.07 -11.26
CA LEU A 182 16.90 -0.32 -10.97
C LEU A 182 17.40 -0.96 -12.25
N ALA A 183 18.71 -1.19 -12.35
CA ALA A 183 19.34 -1.76 -13.52
C ALA A 183 19.88 -3.16 -13.27
N THR A 184 19.74 -4.04 -14.25
CA THR A 184 20.41 -5.33 -14.28
C THR A 184 21.46 -5.30 -15.36
N VAL A 185 22.71 -5.46 -14.94
CA VAL A 185 23.88 -5.54 -15.80
C VAL A 185 24.36 -6.98 -15.85
N VAL A 186 24.68 -7.51 -17.03
CA VAL A 186 25.16 -8.89 -17.19
C VAL A 186 26.41 -8.92 -18.06
N LYS A 187 27.38 -9.73 -17.63
CA LYS A 187 28.57 -10.11 -18.39
C LYS A 187 28.55 -11.62 -18.62
N TYR A 188 28.69 -12.05 -19.85
CA TYR A 188 28.78 -13.45 -20.22
C TYR A 188 30.24 -13.94 -20.17
N HIS A 189 30.46 -15.10 -19.54
CA HIS A 189 31.80 -15.71 -19.47
C HIS A 189 31.98 -16.85 -20.48
N ARG A 190 30.88 -17.45 -20.94
CA ARG A 190 30.85 -18.63 -21.81
C ARG A 190 29.67 -18.54 -22.77
N TRP A 191 29.69 -19.32 -23.85
CA TRP A 191 28.58 -19.43 -24.80
C TRP A 191 27.25 -19.86 -24.16
N THR A 192 27.30 -20.58 -23.03
CA THR A 192 26.12 -20.96 -22.25
C THR A 192 25.47 -19.78 -21.53
N GLY A 193 26.19 -18.67 -21.33
CA GLY A 193 25.70 -17.45 -20.70
C GLY A 193 24.54 -16.80 -21.47
N PRO A 194 24.72 -16.44 -22.76
CA PRO A 194 23.67 -15.89 -23.60
C PRO A 194 22.46 -16.82 -23.72
N VAL A 195 22.68 -18.13 -23.86
CA VAL A 195 21.60 -19.14 -23.95
C VAL A 195 20.77 -19.17 -22.67
N TYR A 196 21.43 -19.30 -21.52
CA TYR A 196 20.76 -19.31 -20.22
C TYR A 196 20.01 -17.99 -19.98
N PHE A 197 20.67 -16.86 -20.22
CA PHE A 197 20.05 -15.55 -20.03
C PHE A 197 18.83 -15.36 -20.93
N GLY A 198 18.91 -15.78 -22.20
CA GLY A 198 17.78 -15.74 -23.12
C GLY A 198 16.53 -16.46 -22.60
N ILE A 199 16.70 -17.62 -21.98
CA ILE A 199 15.61 -18.40 -21.37
C ILE A 199 14.99 -17.67 -20.17
N ILE A 200 15.82 -17.11 -19.29
CA ILE A 200 15.33 -16.45 -18.06
C ILE A 200 14.87 -14.99 -18.28
N ARG A 201 15.32 -14.34 -19.36
CA ARG A 201 15.06 -12.92 -19.68
C ARG A 201 13.60 -12.48 -19.59
N PRO A 202 12.60 -13.20 -20.15
CA PRO A 202 11.20 -12.78 -20.01
C PRO A 202 10.75 -12.74 -18.54
N PHE A 203 11.18 -13.73 -17.75
CA PHE A 203 10.88 -13.78 -16.31
C PHE A 203 11.64 -12.71 -15.54
N HIS A 204 12.89 -12.47 -15.92
CA HIS A 204 13.73 -11.43 -15.35
C HIS A 204 13.05 -10.06 -15.47
N HIS A 205 12.55 -9.68 -16.65
CA HIS A 205 11.83 -8.43 -16.84
C HIS A 205 10.60 -8.32 -15.91
N LEU A 206 9.85 -9.41 -15.71
CA LEU A 206 8.71 -9.45 -14.79
C LEU A 206 9.13 -9.25 -13.33
N ILE A 207 10.25 -9.85 -12.94
CA ILE A 207 10.82 -9.75 -11.59
C ILE A 207 11.28 -8.32 -11.34
N VAL A 208 12.11 -7.74 -12.19
CA VAL A 208 12.67 -6.39 -12.00
C VAL A 208 11.57 -5.32 -12.05
N ALA A 209 10.58 -5.45 -12.93
CA ALA A 209 9.41 -4.57 -12.91
C ALA A 209 8.60 -4.70 -11.61
N GLY A 210 8.49 -5.92 -11.06
CA GLY A 210 7.86 -6.17 -9.77
C GLY A 210 8.67 -5.60 -8.59
N MET A 211 9.99 -5.69 -8.65
CA MET A 211 10.93 -5.14 -7.67
C MET A 211 10.89 -3.62 -7.67
N ALA A 212 10.98 -2.96 -8.82
CA ALA A 212 10.89 -1.50 -8.93
C ALA A 212 9.59 -0.96 -8.33
N ARG A 213 8.44 -1.59 -8.65
CA ARG A 213 7.14 -1.23 -8.05
C ARG A 213 7.07 -1.49 -6.55
N ALA A 214 7.79 -2.48 -6.03
CA ALA A 214 7.81 -2.79 -4.60
C ALA A 214 8.75 -1.85 -3.84
N GLY A 215 9.89 -1.52 -4.42
CA GLY A 215 10.81 -0.51 -3.90
C GLY A 215 10.17 0.86 -3.85
N ALA A 216 9.47 1.28 -4.91
CA ALA A 216 8.72 2.54 -4.95
C ALA A 216 7.57 2.62 -3.93
N ARG A 217 7.17 1.49 -3.33
CA ARG A 217 6.22 1.50 -2.22
C ARG A 217 6.90 1.61 -0.87
N GLY A 218 8.20 1.31 -0.75
CA GLY A 218 8.93 1.21 0.52
C GLY A 218 8.57 -0.02 1.34
N SER A 219 9.56 -0.58 2.06
CA SER A 219 9.33 -1.71 2.99
C SER A 219 8.59 -1.30 4.27
N SER A 220 8.81 -0.07 4.73
CA SER A 220 8.14 0.52 5.91
C SER A 220 6.64 0.70 5.65
N VAL A 221 6.27 1.35 4.55
CA VAL A 221 4.88 1.56 4.11
C VAL A 221 4.18 0.23 3.77
N ALA A 222 4.87 -0.76 3.20
CA ALA A 222 4.30 -2.08 2.94
C ALA A 222 3.94 -2.83 4.24
N LYS A 223 4.79 -2.72 5.27
CA LYS A 223 4.53 -3.27 6.61
C LYS A 223 3.42 -2.50 7.33
N GLN A 224 3.39 -1.18 7.19
CA GLN A 224 2.35 -0.28 7.76
C GLN A 224 0.96 -0.60 7.16
N ARG A 225 0.84 -0.64 5.83
CA ARG A 225 -0.38 -1.09 5.13
C ARG A 225 -0.79 -2.52 5.49
N GLY A 226 0.14 -3.35 5.95
CA GLY A 226 -0.14 -4.67 6.51
C GLY A 226 -1.01 -4.56 7.76
N VAL A 227 -0.59 -3.75 8.73
CA VAL A 227 -1.33 -3.53 9.98
C VAL A 227 -2.71 -2.92 9.71
N ASP A 228 -2.79 -1.90 8.85
CA ASP A 228 -4.06 -1.22 8.53
C ASP A 228 -5.09 -2.15 7.87
N ARG A 229 -4.61 -3.19 7.18
CA ARG A 229 -5.47 -4.21 6.58
C ARG A 229 -5.81 -5.34 7.54
N TRP A 230 -4.99 -5.60 8.55
CA TRP A 230 -5.20 -6.66 9.52
C TRP A 230 -6.23 -6.26 10.56
N VAL A 231 -6.22 -5.02 11.05
CA VAL A 231 -7.18 -4.56 12.06
C VAL A 231 -8.64 -4.78 11.61
N PRO A 232 -9.08 -4.34 10.41
CA PRO A 232 -10.46 -4.58 9.97
C PRO A 232 -10.74 -6.06 9.68
N ARG A 233 -9.76 -6.84 9.20
CA ARG A 233 -9.93 -8.27 8.94
C ARG A 233 -10.11 -9.07 10.22
N SER A 234 -9.30 -8.80 11.23
CA SER A 234 -9.44 -9.42 12.55
C SER A 234 -10.79 -9.07 13.15
N LEU A 235 -11.25 -7.82 13.00
CA LEU A 235 -12.58 -7.41 13.45
C LEU A 235 -13.70 -8.17 12.71
N PHE A 236 -13.57 -8.39 11.40
CA PHE A 236 -14.50 -9.25 10.64
C PHE A 236 -14.50 -10.70 11.14
N THR A 237 -13.33 -11.27 11.43
CA THR A 237 -13.23 -12.64 11.95
C THR A 237 -13.89 -12.75 13.32
N ILE A 238 -13.66 -11.77 14.21
CA ILE A 238 -14.29 -11.72 15.53
C ILE A 238 -15.81 -11.58 15.37
N ALA A 239 -16.27 -10.67 14.52
CA ALA A 239 -17.69 -10.49 14.22
C ALA A 239 -18.35 -11.77 13.71
N ALA A 240 -17.73 -12.45 12.75
CA ALA A 240 -18.22 -13.71 12.20
C ALA A 240 -18.24 -14.83 13.25
N GLY A 241 -17.21 -14.94 14.07
CA GLY A 241 -17.16 -15.89 15.19
C GLY A 241 -18.25 -15.62 16.22
N HIS A 242 -18.49 -14.36 16.55
CA HIS A 242 -19.53 -13.94 17.50
C HIS A 242 -20.94 -14.30 17.00
N VAL A 243 -21.22 -14.07 15.71
CA VAL A 243 -22.48 -14.53 15.08
C VAL A 243 -22.56 -16.06 15.05
N ALA A 244 -21.48 -16.74 14.67
CA ALA A 244 -21.45 -18.20 14.58
C ALA A 244 -21.71 -18.89 15.92
N ILE A 245 -21.13 -18.36 17.01
CA ILE A 245 -21.37 -18.87 18.37
C ILE A 245 -22.86 -18.75 18.72
N GLY A 246 -23.49 -17.58 18.47
CA GLY A 246 -24.92 -17.39 18.73
C GLY A 246 -25.83 -18.29 17.87
N LEU A 247 -25.40 -18.68 16.67
CA LEU A 247 -26.17 -19.58 15.80
C LEU A 247 -25.99 -21.06 16.15
N VAL A 248 -24.77 -21.46 16.54
CA VAL A 248 -24.42 -22.88 16.76
C VAL A 248 -24.78 -23.35 18.17
N SER A 249 -24.46 -22.55 19.19
CA SER A 249 -24.72 -22.92 20.59
C SER A 249 -26.21 -23.05 20.91
N ASP A 250 -27.06 -22.40 20.13
CA ASP A 250 -28.49 -22.25 20.41
C ASP A 250 -29.40 -22.79 19.30
N ARG A 251 -28.91 -23.74 18.49
CA ARG A 251 -29.60 -24.25 17.28
C ARG A 251 -31.04 -24.72 17.52
N THR A 252 -31.29 -25.37 18.65
CA THR A 252 -32.63 -25.84 19.07
C THR A 252 -33.54 -24.69 19.51
N ARG A 253 -32.97 -23.60 20.03
CA ARG A 253 -33.68 -22.43 20.55
C ARG A 253 -34.14 -21.50 19.42
N TRP A 254 -33.35 -21.38 18.36
CA TRP A 254 -33.76 -20.71 17.12
C TRP A 254 -34.98 -21.36 16.47
N GLY A 255 -35.09 -22.70 16.55
CA GLY A 255 -36.28 -23.43 16.14
C GLY A 255 -37.53 -22.99 16.90
N GLY A 256 -37.41 -22.83 18.22
CA GLY A 256 -38.47 -22.33 19.10
C GLY A 256 -38.93 -20.91 18.73
N ILE A 257 -37.98 -19.98 18.56
CA ILE A 257 -38.28 -18.58 18.18
C ILE A 257 -39.00 -18.53 16.82
N VAL A 258 -38.58 -19.34 15.85
CA VAL A 258 -39.24 -19.38 14.53
C VAL A 258 -40.64 -19.99 14.63
N SER A 259 -40.82 -21.05 15.42
CA SER A 259 -42.12 -21.72 15.58
C SER A 259 -43.15 -20.91 16.38
N GLU A 260 -42.70 -20.10 17.34
CA GLU A 260 -43.56 -19.25 18.17
C GLU A 260 -43.86 -17.89 17.50
N GLY A 261 -43.24 -17.62 16.36
CA GLY A 261 -43.33 -16.36 15.62
C GLY A 261 -42.25 -15.37 16.01
N LEU A 262 -41.78 -14.54 15.07
CA LEU A 262 -40.66 -13.62 15.31
C LEU A 262 -41.02 -12.38 16.13
N TRP A 263 -42.30 -12.22 16.51
CA TRP A 263 -42.79 -11.05 17.25
C TRP A 263 -42.87 -11.34 18.74
N ASN A 264 -42.19 -10.54 19.56
CA ASN A 264 -42.22 -10.61 21.03
C ASN A 264 -41.86 -11.99 21.62
N THR A 265 -40.96 -12.73 20.97
CA THR A 265 -40.56 -14.09 21.38
C THR A 265 -39.36 -14.16 22.33
N VAL A 266 -38.73 -13.02 22.64
CA VAL A 266 -37.65 -12.97 23.65
C VAL A 266 -38.18 -12.27 24.88
N ALA A 267 -38.67 -13.06 25.82
CA ALA A 267 -39.21 -12.58 27.09
C ALA A 267 -38.08 -12.07 28.01
N SER A 268 -38.41 -11.18 28.94
CA SER A 268 -37.44 -10.56 29.85
C SER A 268 -36.81 -11.54 30.82
N ASP A 269 -37.46 -12.66 31.12
CA ASP A 269 -37.00 -13.73 31.99
C ASP A 269 -36.21 -14.83 31.26
N ASP A 270 -36.19 -14.83 29.92
CA ASP A 270 -35.43 -15.78 29.12
C ASP A 270 -33.99 -15.28 28.86
N ASP A 271 -33.12 -15.45 29.86
CA ASP A 271 -31.69 -15.14 29.76
C ASP A 271 -31.02 -15.82 28.57
N ALA A 272 -31.45 -17.03 28.22
CA ALA A 272 -30.86 -17.81 27.14
C ALA A 272 -31.13 -17.19 25.76
N ARG A 273 -32.39 -16.84 25.45
CA ARG A 273 -32.73 -16.15 24.19
C ARG A 273 -32.12 -14.74 24.14
N ARG A 274 -32.03 -14.04 25.28
CA ARG A 274 -31.34 -12.74 25.38
C ARG A 274 -29.85 -12.85 25.06
N SER A 275 -29.16 -13.87 25.54
CA SER A 275 -27.77 -14.13 25.19
C SER A 275 -27.60 -14.41 23.70
N SER A 276 -28.48 -15.22 23.08
CA SER A 276 -28.41 -15.47 21.63
C SER A 276 -28.58 -14.19 20.80
N LEU A 277 -29.52 -13.32 21.20
CA LEU A 277 -29.69 -12.00 20.59
C LEU A 277 -28.46 -11.11 20.75
N TRP A 278 -27.85 -11.11 21.93
CA TRP A 278 -26.59 -10.39 22.18
C TRP A 278 -25.47 -10.88 21.25
N PHE A 279 -25.33 -12.19 21.09
CA PHE A 279 -24.36 -12.77 20.16
C PHE A 279 -24.60 -12.37 18.70
N MET A 280 -25.86 -12.35 18.26
CA MET A 280 -26.21 -11.93 16.90
C MET A 280 -26.02 -10.44 16.65
N LEU A 281 -26.66 -9.58 17.45
CA LEU A 281 -26.63 -8.13 17.26
C LEU A 281 -25.24 -7.55 17.48
N GLY A 282 -24.53 -8.02 18.51
CA GLY A 282 -23.13 -7.64 18.75
C GLY A 282 -22.22 -8.02 17.58
N GLY A 283 -22.38 -9.24 17.04
CA GLY A 283 -21.63 -9.69 15.87
C GLY A 283 -21.92 -8.86 14.61
N ILE A 284 -23.20 -8.54 14.33
CA ILE A 284 -23.59 -7.67 13.21
C ILE A 284 -23.03 -6.26 13.38
N ALA A 285 -23.14 -5.68 14.57
CA ALA A 285 -22.63 -4.35 14.87
C ALA A 285 -21.11 -4.26 14.70
N LEU A 286 -20.36 -5.25 15.22
CA LEU A 286 -18.91 -5.35 15.02
C LEU A 286 -18.55 -5.51 13.53
N GLY A 287 -19.33 -6.30 12.77
CA GLY A 287 -19.16 -6.45 11.34
C GLY A 287 -19.41 -5.15 10.57
N GLY A 288 -20.45 -4.41 10.93
CA GLY A 288 -20.74 -3.08 10.38
C GLY A 288 -19.62 -2.09 10.66
N LEU A 289 -19.12 -2.06 11.89
CA LEU A 289 -17.96 -1.24 12.27
C LEU A 289 -16.71 -1.62 11.47
N ALA A 290 -16.45 -2.91 11.25
CA ALA A 290 -15.36 -3.39 10.40
C ALA A 290 -15.46 -2.91 8.95
N VAL A 291 -16.68 -2.89 8.37
CA VAL A 291 -16.92 -2.33 7.03
C VAL A 291 -16.57 -0.84 6.99
N LEU A 292 -17.02 -0.07 7.97
CA LEU A 292 -16.79 1.37 8.03
C LEU A 292 -15.30 1.71 8.20
N ILE A 293 -14.61 1.03 9.12
CA ILE A 293 -13.16 1.20 9.32
C ILE A 293 -12.43 0.82 8.03
N ARG A 294 -12.76 -0.32 7.41
CA ARG A 294 -12.11 -0.75 6.15
C ARG A 294 -12.33 0.26 5.03
N ARG A 295 -13.54 0.80 4.89
CA ARG A 295 -13.85 1.83 3.89
C ARG A 295 -13.05 3.11 4.15
N SER A 296 -12.98 3.53 5.41
CA SER A 296 -12.19 4.70 5.83
C SER A 296 -10.70 4.50 5.49
N VAL A 297 -10.10 3.39 5.92
CA VAL A 297 -8.69 3.05 5.62
C VAL A 297 -8.41 2.99 4.12
N ILE A 298 -9.34 2.46 3.30
CA ILE A 298 -9.18 2.43 1.85
C ILE A 298 -9.25 3.84 1.25
N ALA A 299 -10.12 4.70 1.77
CA ALA A 299 -10.33 6.05 1.26
C ALA A 299 -9.22 7.02 1.69
N THR A 300 -8.76 6.95 2.94
CA THR A 300 -7.78 7.89 3.52
C THR A 300 -6.36 7.36 3.49
N GLY A 301 -6.18 6.05 3.34
CA GLY A 301 -4.88 5.39 3.48
C GLY A 301 -4.33 5.36 4.91
N LYS A 302 -5.13 5.76 5.91
CA LYS A 302 -4.73 5.93 7.32
C LYS A 302 -5.73 5.28 8.26
N MET A 303 -5.27 4.88 9.44
CA MET A 303 -6.15 4.34 10.49
C MET A 303 -6.83 5.51 11.24
N PRO A 304 -8.18 5.57 11.30
CA PRO A 304 -8.85 6.60 12.08
C PRO A 304 -8.55 6.43 13.58
N PRO A 305 -8.11 7.49 14.30
CA PRO A 305 -7.76 7.41 15.72
C PRO A 305 -8.93 7.01 16.61
N GLU A 306 -10.15 7.31 16.19
CA GLU A 306 -11.39 6.95 16.88
C GLU A 306 -11.56 5.42 16.94
N THR A 307 -11.03 4.70 15.95
CA THR A 307 -11.16 3.23 15.86
C THR A 307 -10.66 2.55 17.13
N GLY A 308 -9.48 2.96 17.61
CA GLY A 308 -8.89 2.35 18.79
C GLY A 308 -9.68 2.66 20.06
N TRP A 309 -10.15 3.91 20.21
CA TRP A 309 -10.97 4.30 21.35
C TRP A 309 -12.34 3.63 21.35
N ILE A 310 -13.01 3.54 20.21
CA ILE A 310 -14.30 2.84 20.08
C ILE A 310 -14.17 1.39 20.53
N LEU A 311 -13.13 0.68 20.07
CA LEU A 311 -12.90 -0.71 20.45
C LEU A 311 -12.62 -0.84 21.96
N LEU A 312 -11.75 0.00 22.52
CA LEU A 312 -11.44 -0.03 23.95
C LEU A 312 -12.64 0.34 24.82
N SER A 313 -13.35 1.42 24.50
CA SER A 313 -14.54 1.87 25.22
C SER A 313 -15.68 0.85 25.15
N SER A 314 -15.80 0.08 24.07
CA SER A 314 -16.77 -1.01 23.99
C SER A 314 -16.37 -2.26 24.77
N ALA A 315 -15.07 -2.56 24.83
CA ALA A 315 -14.56 -3.80 25.41
C ALA A 315 -14.30 -3.72 26.91
N ILE A 316 -13.75 -2.62 27.41
CA ILE A 316 -13.37 -2.46 28.82
C ILE A 316 -14.57 -2.68 29.76
N PRO A 317 -15.74 -2.03 29.56
CA PRO A 317 -16.88 -2.25 30.44
C PRO A 317 -17.34 -3.71 30.44
N VAL A 318 -17.35 -4.36 29.27
CA VAL A 318 -17.77 -5.76 29.13
C VAL A 318 -16.78 -6.69 29.83
N CYS A 319 -15.47 -6.47 29.70
CA CYS A 319 -14.47 -7.26 30.42
C CYS A 319 -14.55 -7.09 31.95
N VAL A 320 -14.93 -5.90 32.43
CA VAL A 320 -15.05 -5.60 33.87
C VAL A 320 -16.34 -6.18 34.45
N LEU A 321 -17.46 -5.97 33.78
CA LEU A 321 -18.79 -6.40 34.23
C LEU A 321 -19.05 -7.89 33.96
N GLU A 322 -18.48 -8.43 32.88
CA GLU A 322 -18.61 -9.82 32.46
C GLU A 322 -17.24 -10.40 32.03
N PRO A 323 -16.37 -10.75 33.00
CA PRO A 323 -15.00 -11.18 32.70
C PRO A 323 -14.90 -12.48 31.89
N VAL A 324 -15.95 -13.31 31.89
CA VAL A 324 -16.00 -14.58 31.15
C VAL A 324 -16.35 -14.37 29.66
N SER A 325 -16.67 -13.14 29.26
CA SER A 325 -17.03 -12.79 27.88
C SER A 325 -15.85 -12.87 26.89
N GLY A 326 -16.16 -12.87 25.60
CA GLY A 326 -15.15 -12.79 24.53
C GLY A 326 -14.56 -11.39 24.28
N ALA A 327 -14.98 -10.36 25.04
CA ALA A 327 -14.60 -8.97 24.81
C ALA A 327 -13.08 -8.71 24.92
N TRP A 328 -12.36 -9.58 25.61
CA TRP A 328 -10.90 -9.56 25.70
C TRP A 328 -10.19 -9.53 24.34
N ALA A 329 -10.79 -10.11 23.28
CA ALA A 329 -10.22 -10.08 21.93
C ALA A 329 -10.16 -8.67 21.32
N LEU A 330 -11.02 -7.76 21.78
CA LEU A 330 -11.11 -6.38 21.28
C LEU A 330 -10.09 -5.44 21.93
N LEU A 331 -9.60 -5.74 23.13
CA LEU A 331 -8.60 -4.92 23.82
C LEU A 331 -7.25 -4.83 23.08
N PRO A 332 -6.57 -5.93 22.72
CA PRO A 332 -5.31 -5.86 21.97
C PRO A 332 -5.53 -5.28 20.57
N LEU A 333 -6.70 -5.51 19.97
CA LEU A 333 -7.06 -4.95 18.67
C LEU A 333 -7.26 -3.43 18.74
N GLY A 334 -7.90 -2.92 19.80
CA GLY A 334 -8.05 -1.50 20.07
C GLY A 334 -6.71 -0.81 20.34
N GLY A 335 -5.83 -1.45 21.11
CA GLY A 335 -4.45 -0.98 21.31
C GLY A 335 -3.65 -0.92 20.01
N LEU A 336 -3.76 -1.94 19.15
CA LEU A 336 -3.11 -1.95 17.84
C LEU A 336 -3.66 -0.86 16.92
N ALA A 337 -4.96 -0.60 16.94
CA ALA A 337 -5.58 0.48 16.17
C ALA A 337 -5.14 1.87 16.64
N LEU A 338 -5.05 2.11 17.96
CA LEU A 338 -4.51 3.36 18.52
C LEU A 338 -3.05 3.58 18.11
N TRP A 339 -2.25 2.52 18.19
CA TRP A 339 -0.85 2.56 17.80
C TRP A 339 -0.68 2.86 16.31
N ALA A 340 -1.52 2.27 15.44
CA ALA A 340 -1.52 2.56 14.01
C ALA A 340 -1.89 4.03 13.75
N ALA A 341 -2.94 4.54 14.39
CA ALA A 341 -3.39 5.91 14.21
C ALA A 341 -2.38 6.97 14.71
N ARG A 342 -1.73 6.75 15.87
CA ARG A 342 -0.72 7.69 16.40
C ARG A 342 0.50 7.82 15.47
N ARG A 343 0.85 6.75 14.76
CA ARG A 343 1.96 6.75 13.79
C ARG A 343 1.65 7.60 12.56
N ASP A 344 0.39 7.58 12.11
CA ASP A 344 -0.05 8.34 10.95
C ASP A 344 -0.09 9.86 11.20
N HIS A 345 -0.17 10.27 12.47
CA HIS A 345 -0.05 11.66 12.91
C HIS A 345 1.42 12.12 12.95
N SER A 346 2.32 11.33 13.52
CA SER A 346 3.75 11.69 13.63
C SER A 346 4.46 11.80 12.26
N ALA A 347 3.99 11.08 11.23
CA ALA A 347 4.54 11.17 9.88
C ALA A 347 4.22 12.49 9.14
N VAL A 348 3.26 13.28 9.63
CA VAL A 348 2.83 14.55 9.01
C VAL A 348 3.54 15.77 9.64
N GLU A 349 4.18 15.61 10.80
CA GLU A 349 5.01 16.66 11.42
C GLU A 349 6.53 16.38 11.30
N PRO A 350 7.14 16.60 10.12
CA PRO A 350 8.53 17.06 10.07
C PRO A 350 8.56 18.55 9.73
N SER A 351 9.28 19.34 10.52
CA SER A 351 9.66 20.75 10.29
C SER A 351 8.60 21.85 10.50
N ARG A 352 8.10 22.03 11.73
CA ARG A 352 7.52 23.32 12.14
C ARG A 352 8.11 23.95 13.40
N THR A 353 9.22 23.40 13.90
CA THR A 353 9.87 23.87 15.14
C THR A 353 11.34 24.21 14.89
N LEU A 354 11.62 25.08 13.92
CA LEU A 354 12.85 25.90 13.90
C LEU A 354 12.59 27.23 13.18
N GLU A 355 11.62 28.03 13.64
CA GLU A 355 11.67 29.48 13.45
C GLU A 355 10.84 30.18 14.53
N HIS A 356 11.50 30.56 15.62
CA HIS A 356 11.25 31.86 16.23
C HIS A 356 12.60 32.42 16.67
N GLY A 357 13.04 33.42 15.91
CA GLY A 357 14.28 34.13 16.11
C GLY A 357 14.36 34.71 17.51
N LYS A 358 15.48 34.42 18.18
CA LYS A 358 15.97 35.24 19.28
C LYS A 358 17.10 36.09 18.70
N PRO A 359 17.01 37.42 18.69
CA PRO A 359 18.13 38.23 18.22
C PRO A 359 19.32 38.07 19.17
N ALA A 360 20.50 37.95 18.58
CA ALA A 360 21.77 37.83 19.31
C ALA A 360 22.02 39.10 20.15
N PRO A 361 22.60 38.97 21.36
CA PRO A 361 23.02 40.13 22.11
C PRO A 361 24.20 40.80 21.38
N THR A 362 24.02 42.09 21.07
CA THR A 362 25.11 43.00 20.71
C THR A 362 26.10 43.08 21.88
N GLN A 363 27.38 43.23 21.50
CA GLN A 363 28.58 43.23 22.36
C GLN A 363 28.46 43.99 23.68
#